data_AF-A0A195DA05-F1
#
_entry.id   AF-A0A195DA05-F1
#
_cell.length_a   1.000
_cell.length_b   1.000
_cell.length_c   1.000
_cell.angle_alpha   90.00
_cell.angle_beta   90.00
_cell.angle_gamma   90.00
#
_symmetry.space_group_name_H-M   'P 1'
#
loop_
_entity.id
_entity.type
_entity.pdbx_description
1 polymer ?
#
loop_
_entity_poly.entity_id
_entity_poly.type
_entity_poly.pdbx_seq_one_letter_code
_entity_poly.pdbx_strand_id
1 'polypeptide(L)' 'MEKTGSIVHNLLNRAIGQETRAELKKFSLQILHRKIQFTANGYFTLDNTFLYSVRIFRM' A
#
# COMPACT_ATOMS: atom_id res chain seq x y z
N MET A 1 4.12 7.42 3.69
CA MET A 1 3.46 7.42 2.36
C MET A 1 4.41 7.75 1.21
N GLU A 2 5.50 8.48 1.45
CA GLU A 2 6.48 8.85 0.40
C GLU A 2 7.09 7.66 -0.36
N LYS A 3 7.40 6.55 0.34
CA LYS A 3 7.96 5.34 -0.28
C LYS A 3 7.00 4.66 -1.26
N THR A 4 5.69 4.69 -1.01
CA THR A 4 4.71 4.05 -1.89
C THR A 4 4.54 4.86 -3.18
N GLY A 5 4.53 6.19 -3.07
CA GLY A 5 4.47 7.09 -4.23
C GLY A 5 5.66 6.92 -5.18
N SER A 6 6.88 6.79 -4.64
CA SER A 6 8.08 6.57 -5.47
C SER A 6 8.07 5.19 -6.16
N ILE A 7 7.59 4.15 -5.47
CA ILE A 7 7.44 2.81 -6.07
C ILE A 7 6.40 2.83 -7.20
N VAL A 8 5.24 3.46 -6.99
CA VAL A 8 4.18 3.58 -8.02
C VAL A 8 4.68 4.38 -9.22
N HIS A 9 5.43 5.46 -8.99
CA HIS A 9 6.04 6.25 -10.08
C HIS A 9 7.05 5.42 -10.88
N ASN A 10 7.92 4.66 -10.21
CA ASN A 10 8.86 3.75 -10.87
C ASN A 10 8.14 2.62 -11.64
N LEU A 11 7.04 2.07 -11.09
CA LEU A 11 6.23 1.07 -11.76
C LEU A 11 5.52 1.63 -12.99
N LEU A 12 4.99 2.86 -12.91
CA LEU A 12 4.36 3.56 -14.04
C LEU A 12 5.33 3.80 -15.19
N ASN A 13 6.61 4.02 -14.88
CA ASN A 13 7.65 4.20 -15.88
C ASN A 13 8.12 2.87 -16.50
N ARG A 14 7.94 1.75 -15.78
CA ARG A 14 8.36 0.41 -16.21
C ARG A 14 7.23 -0.44 -16.82
N ALA A 15 5.97 -0.15 -16.52
CA ALA A 15 4.83 -0.91 -17.01
C ALA A 15 4.58 -0.66 -18.51
N ILE A 16 4.72 -1.71 -19.32
CA ILE A 16 4.67 -1.64 -20.79
C ILE A 16 3.22 -1.76 -21.32
N GLY A 17 2.27 -2.23 -20.51
CA GLY A 17 0.86 -2.36 -20.88
C GLY A 17 0.04 -1.10 -20.58
N GLN A 18 -0.71 -0.60 -21.58
CA GLN A 18 -1.67 0.51 -21.41
C GLN A 18 -2.66 0.26 -20.27
N GLU A 19 -3.12 -0.97 -20.12
CA GLU A 19 -4.08 -1.41 -19.10
C GLU A 19 -3.47 -1.35 -17.69
N THR A 20 -2.27 -1.90 -17.51
CA THR A 20 -1.52 -1.85 -16.24
C THR A 20 -1.21 -0.41 -15.82
N ARG A 21 -0.94 0.48 -16.79
CA ARG A 21 -0.72 1.91 -16.52
C ARG A 21 -1.99 2.62 -16.05
N ALA A 22 -3.16 2.25 -16.59
CA ALA A 22 -4.45 2.80 -16.13
C ALA A 22 -4.78 2.36 -14.71
N GLU A 23 -4.58 1.08 -14.39
CA GLU A 23 -4.71 0.50 -13.05
C GLU A 23 -3.80 1.20 -12.03
N LEU A 24 -2.52 1.37 -12.36
CA LEU A 24 -1.55 2.06 -11.49
C LEU A 24 -1.91 3.53 -11.24
N LYS A 25 -2.44 4.25 -12.25
CA LYS A 25 -2.92 5.62 -12.05
C LYS A 25 -4.11 5.66 -11.09
N LYS A 26 -5.07 4.74 -11.25
CA LYS A 26 -6.23 4.64 -10.37
C LYS A 26 -5.81 4.31 -8.93
N PHE A 27 -4.86 3.40 -8.78
CA PHE A 27 -4.28 3.05 -7.48
C PHE A 27 -3.54 4.23 -6.84
N SER A 28 -2.76 4.99 -7.62
CA SER A 28 -2.07 6.20 -7.15
C SER A 28 -3.06 7.24 -6.62
N LEU A 29 -4.18 7.45 -7.32
CA LEU A 29 -5.25 8.35 -6.90
C LEU A 29 -5.91 7.88 -5.59
N GLN A 30 -6.11 6.56 -5.44
CA GLN A 30 -6.67 5.98 -4.21
C GLN A 30 -5.74 6.16 -3.01
N ILE A 31 -4.43 5.99 -3.20
CA ILE A 31 -3.42 6.24 -2.14
C ILE A 31 -3.39 7.72 -1.75
N LEU A 32 -3.55 8.63 -2.71
CA LEU A 32 -3.51 10.07 -2.44
C LEU A 32 -4.76 10.53 -1.67
N HIS A 33 -5.95 10.08 -2.07
CA HIS A 33 -7.22 10.51 -1.48
C HIS A 33 -7.61 9.75 -0.22
N ARG A 34 -7.15 8.51 -0.04
CA ARG A 34 -7.45 7.70 1.14
C ARG A 34 -6.15 7.21 1.75
N LYS A 35 -6.03 7.43 3.07
CA LYS A 35 -5.02 6.74 3.86
C LYS A 35 -5.39 5.25 3.86
N ILE A 36 -4.77 4.48 2.96
CA ILE A 36 -5.05 3.04 2.84
C ILE A 36 -4.57 2.37 4.13
N GLN A 37 -5.52 1.96 4.95
CA GLN A 37 -5.29 1.13 6.13
C GLN A 37 -5.81 -0.27 5.80
N PHE A 38 -4.92 -1.24 5.86
CA PHE A 38 -5.31 -2.65 5.82
C PHE A 38 -5.84 -3.00 7.20
N THR A 39 -7.04 -3.56 7.29
CA THR A 39 -7.64 -3.97 8.58
C THR A 39 -8.06 -5.43 8.52
N ALA A 40 -7.79 -6.19 9.58
CA ALA A 40 -8.28 -7.55 9.70
C ALA A 40 -9.75 -7.54 10.18
N ASN A 41 -10.69 -7.75 9.25
CA ASN A 41 -12.13 -7.75 9.51
C ASN A 41 -12.64 -6.52 10.31
N GLY A 42 -11.97 -5.37 10.17
CA GLY A 42 -12.29 -4.13 10.89
C GLY A 42 -11.84 -4.08 12.36
N TYR A 43 -11.23 -5.13 12.91
CA TYR A 43 -10.85 -5.16 14.34
C TYR A 43 -9.55 -4.42 14.65
N PHE A 44 -8.53 -4.58 13.81
CA PHE A 44 -7.24 -3.93 14.01
C PHE A 44 -6.57 -3.62 12.67
N THR A 45 -5.74 -2.58 12.67
CA THR A 45 -4.95 -2.21 11.49
C THR A 45 -3.76 -3.15 11.37
N LEU A 46 -3.57 -3.72 10.19
CA LEU A 46 -2.41 -4.49 9.79
C LEU A 46 -1.30 -3.52 9.36
N ASP A 47 -0.62 -2.96 10.35
CA ASP A 47 0.56 -2.13 10.16
C ASP A 47 1.80 -2.77 10.80
N ASN A 48 2.96 -2.10 10.66
CA ASN A 48 4.18 -2.58 11.30
C ASN A 48 4.05 -2.64 12.82
N THR A 49 3.24 -1.77 13.43
CA THR A 49 2.95 -1.79 14.88
C THR A 49 2.33 -3.12 15.29
N PHE A 50 1.34 -3.61 14.53
CA PHE A 50 0.75 -4.93 14.74
C PHE A 50 1.78 -6.06 14.58
N LEU A 51 2.64 -5.98 13.57
CA LEU A 51 3.70 -6.98 13.37
C LEU A 51 4.69 -7.00 14.55
N TYR A 52 5.06 -5.83 15.08
CA TYR A 52 5.88 -5.74 16.28
C TYR A 52 5.18 -6.28 17.52
N SER A 53 3.90 -5.97 17.73
CA SER A 53 3.15 -6.44 18.90
C SER A 53 2.98 -7.96 18.90
N VAL A 54 2.66 -8.57 17.74
CA VAL A 54 2.58 -10.03 17.61
C VAL A 54 3.95 -10.69 17.79
N ARG A 55 5.01 -10.05 17.30
CA ARG A 55 6.37 -10.58 17.42
C ARG A 55 6.89 -10.55 18.86
N ILE A 56 6.48 -9.55 19.66
CA ILE A 56 6.76 -9.50 21.10
C ILE A 56 5.97 -10.58 21.85
N PHE A 57 4.72 -10.85 21.47
CA PHE A 57 3.90 -11.87 22.12
C PHE A 57 4.37 -13.31 21.85
N ARG A 58 5.27 -13.51 20.87
CA ARG A 58 5.75 -14.82 20.44
C ARG A 58 7.17 -15.15 20.93
N MET A 59 7.73 -14.33 21.82
CA MET A 59 9.00 -14.56 22.50
C MET A 59 8.76 -14.80 23.99
#